data_AF-A0A969GL29-F1
#
_entry.id   AF-A0A969GL29-F1
#
_cell.length_a   1.000
_cell.length_b   1.000
_cell.length_c   1.000
_cell.angle_alpha   90.00
_cell.angle_beta   90.00
_cell.angle_gamma   90.00
#
_symmetry.space_group_name_H-M   'P 1'
#
loop_
_entity.id
_entity.type
_entity.pdbx_description
1 polymer ?
#
loop_
_entity_poly.entity_id
_entity_poly.type
_entity_poly.pdbx_seq_one_letter_code
_entity_poly.pdbx_strand_id
1 'polypeptide(L)'
;MQIVANGNPFAARLVRAPLDALLIERSISLFQTAARGFRNPYGLNKDPAGRLWITDNGATNVPDAISAGDEVNLFDPVATAASDEASSPFYGFPLALNGAPPDWYTDPVLPLANAAAPTALTWAYDTLYFGQYGRDPGLYRLARAADGNLISERIVLVWPLLAATTAPDGAIWFGTGAGGLYRLTLGCN
;
A
#
# COMPACT_ATOMS: atom_id res chain seq x y z
N MET A 1 2.88 29.30 5.42
CA MET A 1 2.79 27.89 5.84
C MET A 1 2.04 27.17 4.73
N GLN A 2 2.77 26.50 3.83
CA GLN A 2 2.16 25.80 2.70
C GLN A 2 1.64 24.46 3.24
N ILE A 3 0.33 24.30 3.28
CA ILE A 3 -0.28 23.11 3.88
C ILE A 3 -0.03 21.92 2.93
N VAL A 4 0.56 20.87 3.52
CA VAL A 4 1.01 19.62 2.89
C VAL A 4 -0.17 18.86 2.25
N ALA A 5 0.05 18.11 1.17
CA ALA A 5 -0.95 17.29 0.49
C ALA A 5 -2.14 18.07 -0.09
N ASN A 6 -1.86 19.06 -0.92
CA ASN A 6 -2.88 19.94 -1.53
C ASN A 6 -3.77 20.67 -0.49
N GLY A 7 -3.28 20.84 0.75
CA GLY A 7 -4.01 21.52 1.80
C GLY A 7 -4.72 20.62 2.84
N ASN A 8 -4.59 19.29 2.76
CA ASN A 8 -5.24 18.39 3.73
C ASN A 8 -4.26 17.89 4.82
N PRO A 9 -4.40 18.34 6.08
CA PRO A 9 -3.54 17.87 7.19
C PRO A 9 -3.77 16.40 7.59
N PHE A 10 -4.79 15.74 7.03
CA PHE A 10 -5.16 14.36 7.36
C PHE A 10 -4.79 13.34 6.28
N ALA A 11 -4.17 13.77 5.18
CA ALA A 11 -3.70 12.86 4.13
C ALA A 11 -2.22 12.52 4.34
N ALA A 12 -1.86 11.26 4.08
CA ALA A 12 -0.48 10.82 4.04
C ALA A 12 0.14 11.07 2.66
N ARG A 13 1.47 11.24 2.66
CA ARG A 13 2.29 11.36 1.44
C ARG A 13 3.52 10.48 1.54
N LEU A 14 3.98 10.02 0.39
CA LEU A 14 5.31 9.48 0.22
C LEU A 14 6.26 10.65 -0.05
N VAL A 15 7.40 10.69 0.63
CA VAL A 15 8.44 11.71 0.40
C VAL A 15 9.76 11.08 0.01
N ARG A 16 10.60 11.84 -0.69
CA ARG A 16 11.96 11.44 -1.08
C ARG A 16 12.92 12.61 -1.02
N ALA A 17 14.21 12.32 -0.94
CA ALA A 17 15.28 13.28 -1.08
C ALA A 17 16.55 12.58 -1.59
N PRO A 18 17.46 13.30 -2.27
CA PRO A 18 18.80 12.78 -2.57
C PRO A 18 19.57 12.48 -1.28
N LEU A 19 20.19 11.29 -1.20
CA LEU A 19 20.88 10.84 0.01
C LEU A 19 22.11 11.70 0.33
N ASP A 20 22.87 12.08 -0.68
CA ASP A 20 24.04 12.95 -0.56
C ASP A 20 23.68 14.32 0.05
N ALA A 21 22.62 14.96 -0.46
CA ALA A 21 22.12 16.21 0.09
C ALA A 21 21.66 16.06 1.55
N LEU A 22 20.93 14.99 1.87
CA LEU A 22 20.51 14.70 3.25
C LEU A 22 21.70 14.56 4.21
N LEU A 23 22.78 13.91 3.78
CA LEU A 23 23.97 13.68 4.60
C LEU A 23 24.78 14.98 4.83
N ILE A 24 24.81 15.87 3.82
CA ILE A 24 25.52 17.15 3.87
C ILE A 24 24.73 18.18 4.67
N GLU A 25 23.48 18.43 4.29
CA GLU A 25 22.70 19.54 4.83
C GLU A 25 21.95 19.18 6.11
N ARG A 26 21.63 17.88 6.30
CA ARG A 26 20.89 17.36 7.45
C ARG A 26 19.58 18.12 7.71
N SER A 27 18.94 18.55 6.63
CA SER A 27 17.73 19.37 6.66
C SER A 27 16.51 18.58 6.19
N ILE A 28 15.42 18.69 6.93
CA ILE A 28 14.12 18.12 6.53
C ILE A 28 13.50 18.86 5.33
N SER A 29 13.96 20.08 5.02
CA SER A 29 13.48 20.85 3.87
C SER A 29 13.87 20.26 2.52
N LEU A 30 14.79 19.28 2.49
CA LEU A 30 15.17 18.56 1.28
C LEU A 30 14.13 17.54 0.81
N PHE A 31 13.20 17.14 1.68
CA PHE A 31 12.17 16.20 1.30
C PHE A 31 11.14 16.85 0.38
N GLN A 32 10.97 16.25 -0.78
CA GLN A 32 9.90 16.56 -1.73
C GLN A 32 8.84 15.47 -1.73
N THR A 33 7.61 15.85 -2.06
CA THR A 33 6.50 14.90 -2.25
C THR A 33 6.81 14.00 -3.46
N ALA A 34 6.83 12.70 -3.25
CA ALA A 34 7.02 11.69 -4.29
C ALA A 34 5.68 11.16 -4.81
N ALA A 35 4.70 10.98 -3.90
CA ALA A 35 3.32 10.66 -4.20
C ALA A 35 2.42 11.11 -3.04
N ARG A 36 1.13 11.29 -3.29
CA ARG A 36 0.17 11.85 -2.33
C ARG A 36 -1.21 11.24 -2.47
N GLY A 37 -2.09 11.61 -1.53
CA GLY A 37 -3.47 11.16 -1.52
C GLY A 37 -3.65 9.76 -0.97
N PHE A 38 -2.76 9.35 -0.08
CA PHE A 38 -3.01 8.19 0.75
C PHE A 38 -3.85 8.61 1.95
N ARG A 39 -4.79 7.77 2.39
CA ARG A 39 -5.59 8.05 3.57
C ARG A 39 -4.88 7.63 4.85
N ASN A 40 -4.57 6.34 4.95
CA ASN A 40 -4.00 5.71 6.13
C ASN A 40 -3.18 4.47 5.69
N PRO A 41 -2.03 4.71 5.04
CA PRO A 41 -1.18 3.63 4.55
C PRO A 41 -0.61 2.83 5.72
N TYR A 42 -0.65 1.49 5.63
CA TYR A 42 -0.26 0.60 6.72
C TYR A 42 0.98 -0.22 6.40
N GLY A 43 0.99 -0.90 5.26
CA GLY A 43 2.09 -1.71 4.77
C GLY A 43 2.85 -0.98 3.66
N LEU A 44 4.17 -1.11 3.67
CA LEU A 44 5.07 -0.63 2.62
C LEU A 44 6.19 -1.64 2.42
N ASN A 45 6.44 -2.05 1.17
CA ASN A 45 7.58 -2.89 0.82
C ASN A 45 7.96 -2.66 -0.64
N LYS A 46 9.11 -3.19 -1.07
CA LYS A 46 9.55 -3.14 -2.46
C LYS A 46 9.49 -4.50 -3.12
N ASP A 47 9.27 -4.50 -4.44
CA ASP A 47 9.53 -5.68 -5.26
C ASP A 47 11.01 -5.74 -5.70
N PRO A 48 11.45 -6.83 -6.36
CA PRO A 48 12.83 -6.96 -6.86
C PRO A 48 13.23 -5.90 -7.89
N ALA A 49 12.26 -5.26 -8.57
CA ALA A 49 12.52 -4.16 -9.49
C ALA A 49 12.71 -2.81 -8.76
N GLY A 50 12.48 -2.77 -7.44
CA GLY A 50 12.61 -1.56 -6.62
C GLY A 50 11.36 -0.67 -6.61
N ARG A 51 10.24 -1.15 -7.17
CA ARG A 51 8.97 -0.43 -7.08
C ARG A 51 8.36 -0.64 -5.69
N LEU A 52 7.72 0.39 -5.16
CA LEU A 52 7.14 0.41 -3.82
C LEU A 52 5.67 0.03 -3.87
N TRP A 53 5.30 -0.98 -3.10
CA TRP A 53 3.95 -1.48 -2.93
C TRP A 53 3.42 -1.05 -1.56
N ILE A 54 2.21 -0.53 -1.54
CA ILE A 54 1.62 0.13 -0.36
C ILE A 54 0.22 -0.43 -0.14
N THR A 55 -0.13 -0.82 1.08
CA THR A 55 -1.54 -0.98 1.44
C THR A 55 -2.07 0.32 2.01
N ASP A 56 -3.28 0.72 1.61
CA ASP A 56 -3.95 1.91 2.12
C ASP A 56 -5.35 1.56 2.65
N ASN A 57 -5.70 2.14 3.79
CA ASN A 57 -6.99 1.90 4.44
C ASN A 57 -7.98 2.99 4.06
N GLY A 58 -9.11 2.55 3.52
CA GLY A 58 -10.18 3.42 3.05
C GLY A 58 -10.95 4.14 4.16
N ALA A 59 -11.73 5.15 3.77
CA ALA A 59 -12.61 5.90 4.65
C ALA A 59 -13.61 5.02 5.41
N THR A 60 -13.79 5.30 6.69
CA THR A 60 -14.78 4.63 7.53
C THR A 60 -16.16 5.25 7.31
N ASN A 61 -17.22 4.46 7.49
CA ASN A 61 -18.62 4.89 7.37
C ASN A 61 -19.03 5.34 5.96
N VAL A 62 -18.39 4.80 4.93
CA VAL A 62 -18.81 4.94 3.53
C VAL A 62 -19.86 3.85 3.23
N PRO A 63 -20.99 4.17 2.58
CA PRO A 63 -21.96 3.16 2.15
C PRO A 63 -21.30 2.05 1.31
N ASP A 64 -21.73 0.79 1.46
CA ASP A 64 -21.10 -0.36 0.78
C ASP A 64 -21.08 -0.25 -0.75
N ALA A 65 -22.00 0.49 -1.35
CA ALA A 65 -22.07 0.73 -2.79
C ALA A 65 -21.04 1.76 -3.31
N ILE A 66 -20.30 2.41 -2.42
CA ILE A 66 -19.32 3.45 -2.75
C ILE A 66 -17.97 2.96 -2.23
N SER A 67 -16.92 2.99 -3.07
CA SER A 67 -15.60 2.59 -2.60
C SER A 67 -15.13 3.46 -1.42
N ALA A 68 -14.63 2.81 -0.38
CA ALA A 68 -13.97 3.49 0.73
C ALA A 68 -12.52 3.86 0.39
N GLY A 69 -11.91 3.26 -0.63
CA GLY A 69 -10.49 3.41 -0.94
C GLY A 69 -9.60 2.49 -0.08
N ASP A 70 -10.08 1.30 0.29
CA ASP A 70 -9.19 0.23 0.75
C ASP A 70 -8.47 -0.34 -0.47
N GLU A 71 -7.14 -0.28 -0.51
CA GLU A 71 -6.39 -0.45 -1.76
C GLU A 71 -5.02 -1.09 -1.55
N VAL A 72 -4.51 -1.71 -2.61
CA VAL A 72 -3.08 -1.97 -2.83
C VAL A 72 -2.58 -1.06 -3.95
N ASN A 73 -1.65 -0.19 -3.61
CA ASN A 73 -1.06 0.83 -4.46
C ASN A 73 0.36 0.48 -4.88
N LEU A 74 0.79 0.99 -6.04
CA LEU A 74 2.14 0.81 -6.58
C LEU A 74 2.74 2.15 -6.99
N PHE A 75 3.92 2.45 -6.48
CA PHE A 75 4.72 3.61 -6.82
C PHE A 75 6.06 3.16 -7.43
N ASP A 76 6.35 3.63 -8.65
CA ASP A 76 7.64 3.39 -9.30
C ASP A 76 8.56 4.63 -9.14
N PRO A 77 9.60 4.56 -8.30
CA PRO A 77 10.50 5.69 -8.09
C PRO A 77 11.36 6.01 -9.31
N VAL A 78 11.59 5.04 -10.20
CA VAL A 78 12.41 5.21 -11.42
C VAL A 78 11.58 5.88 -12.51
N ALA A 79 10.31 5.50 -12.64
CA ALA A 79 9.40 6.11 -13.61
C ALA A 79 8.90 7.50 -13.19
N THR A 80 8.94 7.83 -11.88
CA THR A 80 8.43 9.11 -11.38
C THR A 80 9.56 10.14 -11.26
N ALA A 81 9.60 11.12 -12.15
CA ALA A 81 10.58 12.21 -12.09
C ALA A 81 10.45 13.05 -10.81
N ALA A 82 11.57 13.55 -10.28
CA ALA A 82 11.60 14.55 -9.20
C ALA A 82 11.12 15.92 -9.73
N SER A 83 9.90 16.29 -9.36
CA SER A 83 9.21 17.47 -9.86
C SER A 83 8.36 18.11 -8.76
N ASP A 84 7.59 19.14 -9.11
CA ASP A 84 6.69 19.81 -8.19
C ASP A 84 5.61 18.86 -7.61
N GLU A 85 5.07 19.20 -6.44
CA GLU A 85 4.06 18.36 -5.78
C GLU A 85 2.81 18.14 -6.66
N ALA A 86 2.45 19.12 -7.48
CA ALA A 86 1.28 19.07 -8.34
C ALA A 86 1.36 17.91 -9.37
N SER A 87 2.56 17.60 -9.85
CA SER A 87 2.81 16.51 -10.81
C SER A 87 3.09 15.15 -10.18
N SER A 88 3.18 15.06 -8.85
CA SER A 88 3.33 13.77 -8.17
C SER A 88 2.05 12.92 -8.30
N PRO A 89 2.18 11.57 -8.45
CA PRO A 89 1.04 10.66 -8.43
C PRO A 89 0.08 10.93 -7.27
N PHE A 90 -1.21 10.90 -7.56
CA PHE A 90 -2.27 11.21 -6.61
C PHE A 90 -3.30 10.08 -6.53
N TYR A 91 -3.24 9.30 -5.45
CA TYR A 91 -4.14 8.16 -5.16
C TYR A 91 -5.53 8.57 -4.63
N GLY A 92 -5.96 9.79 -4.93
CA GLY A 92 -7.35 10.19 -4.75
C GLY A 92 -7.76 10.72 -3.38
N PHE A 93 -7.27 10.24 -2.23
CA PHE A 93 -7.83 10.68 -0.95
C PHE A 93 -7.58 12.18 -0.65
N PRO A 94 -8.59 12.96 -0.22
CA PRO A 94 -10.00 12.61 0.00
C PRO A 94 -10.92 12.98 -1.19
N LEU A 95 -10.34 13.36 -2.33
CA LEU A 95 -11.04 13.97 -3.46
C LEU A 95 -11.63 12.95 -4.44
N ALA A 96 -11.09 11.75 -4.50
CA ALA A 96 -11.60 10.65 -5.32
C ALA A 96 -11.75 9.39 -4.45
N LEU A 97 -13.01 9.05 -4.18
CA LEU A 97 -13.43 7.81 -3.51
C LEU A 97 -14.48 7.05 -4.37
N ASN A 98 -14.89 7.57 -5.53
CA ASN A 98 -15.96 7.01 -6.36
C ASN A 98 -15.84 7.40 -7.84
N GLY A 99 -16.42 6.58 -8.72
CA GLY A 99 -16.83 6.94 -10.08
C GLY A 99 -15.81 6.60 -11.17
N ALA A 100 -16.05 7.11 -12.37
CA ALA A 100 -14.99 7.22 -13.38
C ALA A 100 -13.90 8.11 -12.77
N PRO A 101 -12.73 7.57 -12.41
CA PRO A 101 -11.72 8.34 -11.71
C PRO A 101 -11.35 9.57 -12.54
N PRO A 102 -11.17 10.75 -11.92
CA PRO A 102 -10.71 11.93 -12.65
C PRO A 102 -9.39 11.64 -13.38
N ASP A 103 -9.12 12.31 -14.50
CA ASP A 103 -7.92 12.06 -15.33
C ASP A 103 -6.58 12.23 -14.58
N TRP A 104 -6.57 12.93 -13.44
CA TRP A 104 -5.38 13.12 -12.60
C TRP A 104 -5.17 12.01 -11.56
N TYR A 105 -6.14 11.10 -11.39
CA TYR A 105 -6.10 10.02 -10.42
C TYR A 105 -5.10 8.95 -10.84
N THR A 106 -4.32 8.46 -9.87
CA THR A 106 -3.47 7.29 -10.06
C THR A 106 -4.22 6.06 -9.61
N ASP A 107 -4.52 5.16 -10.56
CA ASP A 107 -5.24 3.92 -10.26
C ASP A 107 -4.47 3.02 -9.29
N PRO A 108 -5.15 2.41 -8.29
CA PRO A 108 -4.57 1.36 -7.47
C PRO A 108 -4.31 0.13 -8.34
N VAL A 109 -3.36 -0.70 -7.92
CA VAL A 109 -3.16 -2.01 -8.57
C VAL A 109 -4.32 -2.94 -8.24
N LEU A 110 -4.84 -2.86 -7.03
CA LEU A 110 -5.95 -3.67 -6.58
C LEU A 110 -6.87 -2.87 -5.65
N PRO A 111 -8.08 -2.50 -6.09
CA PRO A 111 -9.10 -2.03 -5.17
C PRO A 111 -9.60 -3.20 -4.31
N LEU A 112 -9.84 -2.95 -3.03
CA LEU A 112 -10.34 -3.92 -2.07
C LEU A 112 -11.77 -3.57 -1.63
N ALA A 113 -12.47 -4.56 -1.09
CA ALA A 113 -13.79 -4.34 -0.53
C ALA A 113 -13.73 -3.33 0.63
N ASN A 114 -14.78 -2.52 0.78
CA ASN A 114 -14.89 -1.59 1.89
C ASN A 114 -14.65 -2.27 3.24
N ALA A 115 -13.92 -1.58 4.10
CA ALA A 115 -13.52 -2.05 5.41
C ALA A 115 -12.64 -3.30 5.37
N ALA A 116 -11.99 -3.61 4.25
CA ALA A 116 -10.94 -4.65 4.20
C ALA A 116 -9.83 -4.34 5.22
N ALA A 117 -9.45 -3.07 5.37
CA ALA A 117 -8.37 -2.64 6.26
C ALA A 117 -7.08 -3.44 6.00
N PRO A 118 -6.48 -3.30 4.80
CA PRO A 118 -5.27 -4.04 4.47
C PRO A 118 -4.08 -3.58 5.33
N THR A 119 -3.31 -4.52 5.87
CA THR A 119 -2.26 -4.24 6.87
C THR A 119 -0.87 -4.55 6.34
N ALA A 120 -0.31 -5.69 6.70
CA ALA A 120 1.03 -6.12 6.37
C ALA A 120 1.25 -6.16 4.86
N LEU A 121 2.50 -6.02 4.42
CA LEU A 121 2.86 -6.18 3.02
C LEU A 121 4.28 -6.74 2.90
N THR A 122 4.42 -7.83 2.14
CA THR A 122 5.72 -8.44 1.87
C THR A 122 5.79 -9.09 0.49
N TRP A 123 6.99 -9.18 -0.08
CA TRP A 123 7.21 -9.83 -1.36
C TRP A 123 7.82 -11.21 -1.14
N ALA A 124 7.24 -12.24 -1.74
CA ALA A 124 7.78 -13.60 -1.74
C ALA A 124 7.32 -14.32 -3.00
N TYR A 125 8.10 -15.30 -3.47
CA TYR A 125 7.66 -16.21 -4.54
C TYR A 125 7.07 -15.50 -5.76
N ASP A 126 7.72 -14.42 -6.21
CA ASP A 126 7.33 -13.56 -7.33
C ASP A 126 5.94 -12.93 -7.25
N THR A 127 5.41 -12.77 -6.02
CA THR A 127 4.16 -12.06 -5.79
C THR A 127 4.15 -11.29 -4.46
N LEU A 128 3.16 -10.43 -4.34
CA LEU A 128 2.84 -9.69 -3.14
C LEU A 128 1.99 -10.56 -2.21
N TYR A 129 2.32 -10.52 -0.92
CA TYR A 129 1.50 -11.02 0.17
C TYR A 129 1.12 -9.84 1.07
N PHE A 130 -0.14 -9.78 1.49
CA PHE A 130 -0.62 -8.71 2.34
C PHE A 130 -1.67 -9.19 3.34
N GLY A 131 -1.75 -8.51 4.47
CA GLY A 131 -2.75 -8.79 5.50
C GLY A 131 -4.07 -8.08 5.23
N GLN A 132 -5.16 -8.66 5.70
CA GLN A 132 -6.47 -8.01 5.77
C GLN A 132 -6.99 -8.13 7.21
N TYR A 133 -7.19 -6.99 7.88
CA TYR A 133 -7.61 -6.95 9.29
C TYR A 133 -9.13 -6.93 9.44
N GLY A 134 -9.84 -6.25 8.55
CA GLY A 134 -11.26 -5.94 8.71
C GLY A 134 -12.17 -6.99 8.10
N ARG A 135 -13.02 -6.58 7.15
CA ARG A 135 -13.88 -7.46 6.35
C ARG A 135 -13.02 -8.56 5.74
N ASP A 136 -13.48 -9.81 5.79
CA ASP A 136 -12.78 -10.99 5.27
C ASP A 136 -11.30 -11.06 5.71
N PRO A 137 -11.03 -11.31 7.00
CA PRO A 137 -9.67 -11.23 7.51
C PRO A 137 -8.80 -12.40 7.05
N GLY A 138 -7.50 -12.15 6.95
CA GLY A 138 -6.53 -13.20 6.62
C GLY A 138 -5.21 -12.69 6.05
N LEU A 139 -4.37 -13.65 5.66
CA LEU A 139 -3.25 -13.41 4.76
C LEU A 139 -3.73 -13.66 3.33
N TYR A 140 -3.42 -12.71 2.46
CA TYR A 140 -3.77 -12.72 1.05
C TYR A 140 -2.50 -12.68 0.20
N ARG A 141 -2.62 -13.13 -1.05
CA ARG A 141 -1.64 -12.84 -2.10
C ARG A 141 -2.31 -12.12 -3.26
N LEU A 142 -1.52 -11.33 -3.98
CA LEU A 142 -1.90 -10.82 -5.30
C LEU A 142 -1.85 -12.00 -6.29
N ALA A 143 -2.98 -12.33 -6.87
CA ALA A 143 -3.10 -13.40 -7.86
C ALA A 143 -3.68 -12.86 -9.16
N ARG A 144 -3.75 -13.72 -10.17
CA ARG A 144 -4.37 -13.42 -11.46
C ARG A 144 -5.50 -14.40 -11.71
N ALA A 145 -6.70 -13.88 -11.98
CA ALA A 145 -7.86 -14.65 -12.36
C ALA A 145 -7.72 -15.20 -13.80
N ALA A 146 -8.61 -16.13 -14.17
CA ALA A 146 -8.60 -16.77 -15.48
C ALA A 146 -8.81 -15.79 -16.66
N ASP A 147 -9.46 -14.66 -16.40
CA ASP A 147 -9.67 -13.56 -17.34
C ASP A 147 -8.47 -12.60 -17.45
N GLY A 148 -7.41 -12.84 -16.67
CA GLY A 148 -6.20 -12.04 -16.66
C GLY A 148 -6.22 -10.87 -15.66
N ASN A 149 -7.34 -10.62 -14.99
CA ASN A 149 -7.46 -9.56 -13.99
C ASN A 149 -6.70 -9.92 -12.71
N LEU A 150 -6.13 -8.90 -12.07
CA LEU A 150 -5.54 -9.08 -10.74
C LEU A 150 -6.63 -9.22 -9.69
N ILE A 151 -6.42 -10.13 -8.73
CA ILE A 151 -7.37 -10.41 -7.64
C ILE A 151 -6.62 -10.56 -6.31
N SER A 152 -7.35 -10.37 -5.21
CA SER A 152 -6.93 -10.77 -3.87
C SER A 152 -7.35 -12.22 -3.61
N GLU A 153 -6.38 -13.09 -3.36
CA GLU A 153 -6.64 -14.49 -3.00
C GLU A 153 -6.26 -14.76 -1.54
N ARG A 154 -7.24 -15.15 -0.71
CA ARG A 154 -6.97 -15.52 0.69
C ARG A 154 -6.30 -16.89 0.75
N ILE A 155 -5.14 -16.93 1.38
CA ILE A 155 -4.36 -18.17 1.55
C ILE A 155 -4.38 -18.69 2.98
N VAL A 156 -4.59 -17.81 3.96
CA VAL A 156 -4.73 -18.19 5.38
C VAL A 156 -5.85 -17.37 6.00
N LEU A 157 -6.82 -18.05 6.61
CA LEU A 157 -7.80 -17.41 7.49
C LEU A 157 -7.14 -17.20 8.87
N VAL A 158 -6.86 -15.95 9.22
CA VAL A 158 -6.29 -15.58 10.52
C VAL A 158 -6.71 -14.16 10.87
N TRP A 159 -6.99 -13.92 12.14
CA TRP A 159 -7.34 -12.60 12.63
C TRP A 159 -6.83 -12.40 14.07
N PRO A 160 -6.38 -11.20 14.45
CA PRO A 160 -6.07 -10.05 13.59
C PRO A 160 -4.65 -10.13 13.03
N LEU A 161 -4.47 -10.11 11.70
CA LEU A 161 -3.14 -10.08 11.07
C LEU A 161 -2.63 -8.63 11.00
N LEU A 162 -1.50 -8.35 11.64
CA LEU A 162 -0.95 -6.99 11.75
C LEU A 162 0.34 -6.79 10.94
N ALA A 163 1.21 -7.79 10.92
CA ALA A 163 2.52 -7.69 10.27
C ALA A 163 2.88 -9.00 9.55
N ALA A 164 3.65 -8.88 8.47
CA ALA A 164 4.17 -10.00 7.72
C ALA A 164 5.52 -9.60 7.11
N THR A 165 6.43 -10.57 7.00
CA THR A 165 7.74 -10.39 6.38
C THR A 165 8.24 -11.69 5.77
N THR A 166 8.95 -11.59 4.65
CA THR A 166 9.69 -12.71 4.07
C THR A 166 11.06 -12.80 4.74
N ALA A 167 11.35 -13.96 5.32
CA ALA A 167 12.63 -14.26 5.92
C ALA A 167 13.68 -14.68 4.86
N PRO A 168 14.99 -14.64 5.19
CA PRO A 168 16.06 -15.03 4.27
C PRO A 168 15.99 -16.48 3.77
N ASP A 169 15.34 -17.38 4.52
CA ASP A 169 15.07 -18.77 4.13
C ASP A 169 13.89 -18.89 3.13
N GLY A 170 13.32 -17.75 2.72
CA GLY A 170 12.18 -17.67 1.84
C GLY A 170 10.84 -17.90 2.54
N ALA A 171 10.79 -18.20 3.84
CA ALA A 171 9.54 -18.37 4.56
C ALA A 171 8.84 -17.02 4.80
N ILE A 172 7.52 -17.01 4.76
CA ILE A 172 6.72 -15.86 5.18
C ILE A 172 6.42 -16.00 6.66
N TRP A 173 6.83 -15.03 7.46
CA TRP A 173 6.46 -14.91 8.87
C TRP A 173 5.36 -13.87 9.01
N PHE A 174 4.36 -14.15 9.84
CA PHE A 174 3.32 -13.17 10.15
C PHE A 174 2.92 -13.18 11.62
N GLY A 175 2.68 -11.99 12.14
CA GLY A 175 2.31 -11.73 13.53
C GLY A 175 0.85 -11.30 13.64
N THR A 176 0.21 -11.71 14.73
CA THR A 176 -1.18 -11.35 15.04
C THR A 176 -1.30 -10.45 16.26
N GLY A 177 -2.36 -9.65 16.31
CA GLY A 177 -2.65 -8.79 17.47
C GLY A 177 -3.03 -9.55 18.75
N ALA A 178 -3.23 -10.87 18.66
CA ALA A 178 -3.38 -11.74 19.83
C ALA A 178 -2.04 -12.31 20.34
N GLY A 179 -0.91 -11.86 19.79
CA GLY A 179 0.44 -12.32 20.18
C GLY A 179 0.90 -13.60 19.48
N GLY A 180 0.19 -14.07 18.45
CA GLY A 180 0.61 -15.22 17.66
C GLY A 180 1.71 -14.87 16.66
N LEU A 181 2.65 -15.80 16.46
CA LEU A 181 3.68 -15.72 15.43
C LEU A 181 3.65 -17.02 14.61
N TYR A 182 3.48 -16.89 13.31
CA TYR A 182 3.32 -18.01 12.40
C TYR A 182 4.37 -17.97 11.31
N ARG A 183 4.76 -19.16 10.85
CA ARG A 183 5.67 -19.37 9.72
C ARG A 183 4.91 -20.12 8.62
N LEU A 184 4.95 -19.58 7.42
CA LEU A 184 4.39 -20.17 6.21
C LEU A 184 5.53 -20.44 5.23
N THR A 185 5.57 -21.65 4.70
CA THR A 185 6.40 -22.04 3.57
C THR A 185 5.53 -22.66 2.52
N LEU A 186 5.94 -22.56 1.25
CA LEU A 186 5.41 -23.48 0.25
C LEU A 186 5.76 -24.91 0.71
N GLY A 187 4.78 -25.80 0.77
CA GLY A 187 5.05 -27.21 1.04
C GLY A 187 5.99 -27.71 -0.05
N CYS A 188 7.16 -28.23 0.31
CA CYS A 188 7.98 -28.95 -0.66
C CYS A 188 7.26 -30.22 -1.07
N ASN A 189 7.30 -30.52 -2.37
CA ASN A 189 7.35 -31.90 -2.84
C ASN A 189 8.73 -32.48 -2.52
#